data_AF-A1TSP1-F1
#
_entry.id   AF-A1TSP1-F1
#
_cell.length_a   1.000
_cell.length_b   1.000
_cell.length_c   1.000
_cell.angle_alpha   90.00
_cell.angle_beta   90.00
_cell.angle_gamma   90.00
#
_symmetry.space_group_name_H-M   'P 1'
#
loop_
_entity.id
_entity.type
_entity.pdbx_description
1 polymer ?
#
loop_
_entity_poly.entity_id
_entity_poly.type
_entity_poly.pdbx_seq_one_letter_code
_entity_poly.pdbx_strand_id
1 'polypeptide(L)'
;MRPDRQCGATFSRGPLPPSSWNMPLVITSQPPGPRFSIGADASMPIITVTAELQGISIPPGATPTYEWSATLTFNGGVPPTKTFFGGGRSTEHPVMRAPAGHANTWRIPFSHVRGGVLTVHVIARVGGATHEATLGSLLIAGTNPTPTAIRAFADSIGATKVRFRKQLRQESSLQQFRPPELWPKYSSDRLGGVGLAQITRPAPTADQVWNWKENIRAGWALYKEKERNARAYPAAVRRSDEFRHLVNAYNQARARQGLPPVQVTLPDFTEDQLELDTIRGFNGYANKLHEYRVRTEAGKLFVTLGPDGKQGSAEWERVPTAERGSKGDPAYVEHVEAAQDF
;
A
#
# COMPACT_ATOMS: atom_id res chain seq x y z
N MET A 1 64.56 32.02 45.65
CA MET A 1 63.89 31.90 46.97
C MET A 1 62.40 31.77 46.72
N ARG A 2 61.82 30.68 47.24
CA ARG A 2 60.39 30.34 47.29
C ARG A 2 59.56 31.45 47.98
N PRO A 3 58.22 31.56 47.79
CA PRO A 3 57.32 30.42 48.02
C PRO A 3 56.17 30.18 47.03
N ASP A 4 55.92 28.88 46.90
CA ASP A 4 54.71 28.24 46.41
C ASP A 4 53.49 28.67 47.24
N ARG A 5 52.36 28.93 46.56
CA ARG A 5 51.03 28.88 47.17
C ARG A 5 50.25 27.70 46.58
N GLN A 6 49.99 26.74 47.46
CA GLN A 6 49.01 25.68 47.30
C GLN A 6 47.60 26.27 47.15
N CYS A 7 46.87 25.83 46.13
CA CYS A 7 45.40 25.85 46.13
C CYS A 7 44.92 24.41 46.05
N GLY A 8 44.60 23.83 47.20
CA GLY A 8 43.81 22.61 47.29
C GLY A 8 42.34 22.96 47.10
N ALA A 9 41.73 22.47 46.02
CA ALA A 9 40.29 22.46 45.85
C ALA A 9 39.80 21.01 46.03
N THR A 10 39.27 20.73 47.21
CA THR A 10 38.50 19.53 47.53
C THR A 10 37.26 19.50 46.66
N PHE A 11 37.23 18.60 45.67
CA PHE A 11 36.00 18.23 44.96
C PHE A 11 35.07 17.51 45.94
N SER A 12 34.12 18.26 46.50
CA SER A 12 32.98 17.68 47.21
C SER A 12 32.12 16.94 46.19
N ARG A 13 32.06 15.60 46.31
CA ARG A 13 31.14 14.76 45.52
C ARG A 13 29.72 15.19 45.87
N GLY A 14 29.04 15.83 44.92
CA GLY A 14 27.62 16.08 45.00
C GLY A 14 26.85 14.78 45.22
N PRO A 15 25.65 14.85 45.82
CA PRO A 15 24.85 13.66 46.11
C PRO A 15 24.60 12.85 44.83
N LEU A 16 24.76 11.53 44.95
CA LEU A 16 24.36 10.56 43.93
C LEU A 16 22.91 10.83 43.50
N PRO A 17 22.57 10.61 42.21
CA PRO A 17 21.20 10.73 41.77
C PRO A 17 20.30 9.80 42.59
N PRO A 18 19.05 10.19 42.89
CA PRO A 18 18.14 9.37 43.68
C PRO A 18 17.95 8.01 43.02
N SER A 19 17.96 6.98 43.86
CA SER A 19 17.60 5.60 43.57
C SER A 19 16.45 5.49 42.57
N SER A 20 16.61 4.65 41.56
CA SER A 20 15.55 4.16 40.68
C SER A 20 14.25 3.97 41.47
N TRP A 21 13.21 4.72 41.10
CA TRP A 21 11.86 4.48 41.59
C TRP A 21 11.53 3.03 41.28
N ASN A 22 11.54 2.18 42.30
CA ASN A 22 11.24 0.76 42.15
C ASN A 22 9.74 0.67 41.86
N MET A 23 9.38 0.57 40.57
CA MET A 23 7.97 0.48 40.19
C MET A 23 7.42 -0.84 40.73
N PRO A 24 6.34 -0.81 41.52
CA PRO A 24 5.82 -2.00 42.18
C PRO A 24 5.32 -3.08 41.20
N LEU A 25 5.04 -2.70 39.95
CA LEU A 25 4.56 -3.59 38.90
C LEU A 25 5.39 -3.35 37.64
N VAL A 26 5.98 -4.41 37.11
CA VAL A 26 6.80 -4.38 35.91
C VAL A 26 6.19 -5.30 34.86
N ILE A 27 6.23 -4.88 33.60
CA ILE A 27 5.78 -5.68 32.46
C ILE A 27 7.00 -6.07 31.63
N THR A 28 7.11 -7.35 31.28
CA THR A 28 8.07 -7.85 30.30
C THR A 28 7.33 -8.47 29.12
N SER A 29 8.00 -8.57 27.96
CA SER A 29 7.44 -9.21 26.75
C SER A 29 8.30 -10.39 26.31
N GLN A 30 7.64 -11.39 25.74
CA GLN A 30 8.24 -12.52 25.03
C GLN A 30 7.68 -12.56 23.60
N PRO A 31 8.54 -12.51 22.55
CA PRO A 31 10.00 -12.32 22.64
C PRO A 31 10.38 -10.95 23.24
N PRO A 32 11.58 -10.82 23.84
CA PRO A 32 12.04 -9.56 24.39
C PRO A 32 12.44 -8.60 23.27
N GLY A 33 12.33 -7.31 23.55
CA GLY A 33 12.86 -6.25 22.69
C GLY A 33 11.80 -5.25 22.24
N PRO A 34 12.25 -4.12 21.68
CA PRO A 34 11.36 -3.00 21.38
C PRO A 34 10.66 -3.13 20.02
N ARG A 35 10.92 -4.19 19.24
CA ARG A 35 10.45 -4.30 17.85
C ARG A 35 10.06 -5.72 17.48
N PHE A 36 8.91 -5.85 16.86
CA PHE A 36 8.32 -7.07 16.33
C PHE A 36 7.96 -6.87 14.85
N SER A 37 7.81 -7.97 14.13
CA SER A 37 7.50 -7.97 12.70
C SER A 37 6.20 -8.71 12.42
N ILE A 38 5.36 -8.11 11.59
CA ILE A 38 4.33 -8.83 10.84
C ILE A 38 5.07 -9.82 9.92
N GLY A 39 4.68 -11.09 9.96
CA GLY A 39 5.28 -12.16 9.18
C GLY A 39 5.18 -11.93 7.68
N ALA A 40 6.08 -12.56 6.91
CA ALA A 40 6.10 -12.45 5.45
C ALA A 40 4.81 -12.98 4.78
N ASP A 41 4.04 -13.81 5.49
CA ASP A 41 2.72 -14.32 5.10
C ASP A 41 1.56 -13.39 5.51
N ALA A 42 1.87 -12.20 6.03
CA ALA A 42 0.96 -11.22 6.63
C ALA A 42 0.30 -11.71 7.94
N SER A 43 1.02 -12.47 8.77
CA SER A 43 0.57 -12.86 10.11
C SER A 43 1.06 -11.88 11.19
N MET A 44 0.25 -11.63 12.22
CA MET A 44 0.69 -10.83 13.37
C MET A 44 1.69 -11.61 14.24
N PRO A 45 2.71 -10.95 14.82
CA PRO A 45 3.63 -11.61 15.72
C PRO A 45 2.91 -12.14 16.96
N ILE A 46 3.40 -13.26 17.50
CA ILE A 46 2.97 -13.75 18.80
C ILE A 46 3.74 -12.98 19.87
N ILE A 47 3.01 -12.18 20.66
CA ILE A 47 3.57 -11.42 21.78
C ILE A 47 2.83 -11.84 23.05
N THR A 48 3.58 -12.37 24.00
CA THR A 48 3.08 -12.65 25.35
C THR A 48 3.73 -11.67 26.31
N VAL A 49 2.93 -11.02 27.15
CA VAL A 49 3.42 -10.14 28.21
C VAL A 49 3.25 -10.79 29.57
N THR A 50 4.16 -10.48 30.49
CA THR A 50 4.14 -10.98 31.88
C THR A 50 4.22 -9.79 32.83
N ALA A 51 3.37 -9.80 33.86
CA ALA A 51 3.38 -8.82 34.94
C ALA A 51 4.05 -9.42 36.19
N GLU A 52 4.98 -8.67 36.77
CA GLU A 52 5.67 -9.03 38.00
C GLU A 52 5.48 -7.95 39.05
N LEU A 53 4.98 -8.33 40.22
CA LEU A 53 4.95 -7.46 41.39
C LEU A 53 6.34 -7.50 42.04
N GLN A 54 7.00 -6.36 42.15
CA GLN A 54 8.36 -6.24 42.66
C GLN A 54 8.38 -5.38 43.94
N GLY A 55 9.06 -5.87 44.98
CA GLY A 55 9.20 -5.12 46.24
C GLY A 55 7.91 -4.93 47.04
N ILE A 56 6.86 -5.70 46.74
CA ILE A 56 5.58 -5.67 47.49
C ILE A 56 5.46 -6.93 48.36
N SER A 57 5.14 -6.73 49.64
CA SER A 57 4.70 -7.82 50.51
C SER A 57 3.24 -8.15 50.21
N ILE A 58 2.98 -9.35 49.70
CA ILE A 58 1.62 -9.84 49.43
C ILE A 58 1.06 -10.40 50.75
N PRO A 59 -0.10 -9.91 51.24
CA PRO A 59 -0.70 -10.44 52.46
C PRO A 59 -0.94 -11.96 52.37
N PRO A 60 -0.74 -12.74 53.44
CA PRO A 60 -1.01 -14.16 53.44
C PRO A 60 -2.45 -14.46 52.95
N GLY A 61 -2.57 -15.37 51.98
CA GLY A 61 -3.86 -15.73 51.39
C GLY A 61 -4.41 -14.76 50.33
N ALA A 62 -3.78 -13.61 50.08
CA ALA A 62 -4.15 -12.75 48.98
C ALA A 62 -3.63 -13.30 47.64
N THR A 63 -4.51 -13.41 46.64
CA THR A 63 -4.12 -13.77 45.27
C THR A 63 -4.28 -12.55 44.36
N PRO A 64 -3.23 -12.10 43.66
CA PRO A 64 -3.36 -11.00 42.71
C PRO A 64 -4.37 -11.30 41.60
N THR A 65 -5.09 -10.27 41.18
CA THR A 65 -5.87 -10.26 39.93
C THR A 65 -5.29 -9.25 38.96
N TYR A 66 -5.22 -9.60 37.69
CA TYR A 66 -4.67 -8.81 36.60
C TYR A 66 -5.75 -8.50 35.57
N GLU A 67 -5.80 -7.25 35.15
CA GLU A 67 -6.65 -6.75 34.07
C GLU A 67 -5.75 -6.16 32.99
N TRP A 68 -5.74 -6.78 31.81
CA TRP A 68 -4.84 -6.42 30.72
C TRP A 68 -5.57 -5.64 29.62
N SER A 69 -4.87 -4.68 29.02
CA SER A 69 -5.31 -4.05 27.79
C SER A 69 -4.14 -3.66 26.90
N ALA A 70 -4.39 -3.55 25.60
CA ALA A 70 -3.40 -3.04 24.64
C ALA A 70 -4.06 -2.20 23.53
N THR A 71 -3.32 -1.19 23.09
CA THR A 71 -3.64 -0.38 21.91
C THR A 71 -2.51 -0.52 20.90
N LEU A 72 -2.85 -0.50 19.61
CA LEU A 72 -1.89 -0.54 18.51
C LEU A 72 -2.29 0.50 17.48
N THR A 73 -1.46 1.54 17.32
CA THR A 73 -1.77 2.67 16.46
C THR A 73 -0.58 3.03 15.58
N PHE A 74 -0.86 3.31 14.32
CA PHE A 74 0.09 3.92 13.40
C PHE A 74 -0.43 5.29 13.00
N ASN A 75 0.39 6.31 13.19
CA ASN A 75 0.10 7.67 12.77
C ASN A 75 1.08 8.06 11.66
N GLY A 76 0.59 8.21 10.42
CA GLY A 76 1.43 8.60 9.28
C GLY A 76 1.85 10.08 9.28
N GLY A 77 1.28 10.91 10.16
CA GLY A 77 1.56 12.34 10.28
C GLY A 77 2.46 12.74 11.45
N VAL A 78 2.77 11.82 12.36
CA VAL A 78 3.60 12.06 13.55
C VAL A 78 4.60 10.91 13.67
N PRO A 79 5.89 11.17 13.92
CA PRO A 79 6.89 10.10 13.91
C PRO A 79 6.60 9.04 14.99
N PRO A 80 6.91 7.78 14.65
CA PRO A 80 8.13 7.18 15.20
C PRO A 80 9.38 7.40 14.33
N THR A 81 9.24 7.81 13.05
CA THR A 81 10.32 7.72 12.04
C THR A 81 10.66 8.98 11.24
N LYS A 82 10.39 10.16 11.78
CA LYS A 82 10.72 11.48 11.20
C LYS A 82 10.26 11.71 9.74
N THR A 83 9.28 10.96 9.26
CA THR A 83 8.87 10.96 7.85
C THR A 83 7.35 11.03 7.76
N PHE A 84 6.83 12.08 7.11
CA PHE A 84 5.41 12.20 6.79
C PHE A 84 5.06 11.18 5.71
N PHE A 85 4.40 10.10 6.08
CA PHE A 85 3.97 9.06 5.17
C PHE A 85 2.46 9.18 4.88
N GLY A 86 2.07 8.88 3.63
CA GLY A 86 0.66 8.67 3.28
C GLY A 86 -0.26 9.87 3.48
N GLY A 87 0.27 11.10 3.48
CA GLY A 87 -0.54 12.32 3.68
C GLY A 87 -1.18 12.42 5.06
N GLY A 88 -0.56 11.82 6.09
CA GLY A 88 -1.10 11.84 7.47
C GLY A 88 -2.07 10.70 7.78
N ARG A 89 -2.20 9.70 6.90
CA ARG A 89 -3.06 8.54 7.13
C ARG A 89 -2.64 7.75 8.35
N SER A 90 -3.62 7.37 9.14
CA SER A 90 -3.45 6.61 10.37
C SER A 90 -4.25 5.32 10.31
N THR A 91 -3.77 4.30 11.01
CA THR A 91 -4.49 3.02 11.17
C THR A 91 -4.46 2.63 12.64
N GLU A 92 -5.55 2.05 13.11
CA GLU A 92 -5.65 1.52 14.45
C GLU A 92 -6.12 0.07 14.44
N HIS A 93 -5.67 -0.67 15.44
CA HIS A 93 -6.27 -1.94 15.81
C HIS A 93 -7.37 -1.69 16.85
N PRO A 94 -8.48 -2.42 16.83
CA PRO A 94 -9.44 -2.41 17.93
C PRO A 94 -8.75 -2.63 19.28
N VAL A 95 -9.18 -1.94 20.34
CA VAL A 95 -8.59 -2.10 21.68
C VAL A 95 -8.69 -3.57 22.10
N MET A 96 -7.57 -4.15 22.50
CA MET A 96 -7.48 -5.53 22.97
C MET A 96 -7.58 -5.54 24.48
N ARG A 97 -8.38 -6.44 25.07
CA ARG A 97 -8.59 -6.56 26.52
C ARG A 97 -8.61 -8.02 26.94
N ALA A 98 -8.15 -8.29 28.16
CA ALA A 98 -8.42 -9.54 28.85
C ALA A 98 -9.42 -9.28 30.00
N PRO A 99 -10.35 -10.22 30.28
CA PRO A 99 -11.11 -10.18 31.53
C PRO A 99 -10.17 -10.19 32.74
N ALA A 100 -10.59 -9.57 33.84
CA ALA A 100 -9.84 -9.64 35.09
C ALA A 100 -9.72 -11.10 35.55
N GLY A 101 -8.52 -11.53 35.93
CA GLY A 101 -8.27 -12.89 36.37
C GLY A 101 -6.92 -13.08 37.05
N HIS A 102 -6.55 -14.30 37.41
CA HIS A 102 -5.31 -14.58 38.15
C HIS A 102 -4.08 -14.80 37.24
N ALA A 103 -4.26 -14.75 35.93
CA ALA A 103 -3.16 -14.91 34.98
C ALA A 103 -2.28 -13.66 34.94
N ASN A 104 -1.07 -13.77 35.49
CA ASN A 104 -0.04 -12.75 35.37
C ASN A 104 0.64 -12.74 33.99
N THR A 105 0.19 -13.56 33.05
CA THR A 105 0.64 -13.60 31.67
C THR A 105 -0.53 -13.38 30.72
N TRP A 106 -0.29 -12.71 29.59
CA TRP A 106 -1.31 -12.46 28.58
C TRP A 106 -0.73 -12.52 27.17
N ARG A 107 -1.27 -13.42 26.34
CA ARG A 107 -1.01 -13.43 24.90
C ARG A 107 -1.92 -12.40 24.24
N ILE A 108 -1.33 -11.40 23.59
CA ILE A 108 -2.07 -10.31 22.96
C ILE A 108 -2.91 -10.86 21.78
N PRO A 109 -4.26 -10.69 21.78
CA PRO A 109 -5.16 -11.30 20.81
C PRO A 109 -5.37 -10.37 19.60
N PHE A 110 -4.37 -10.25 18.73
CA PHE A 110 -4.53 -9.49 17.49
C PHE A 110 -5.61 -10.13 16.59
N SER A 111 -6.59 -9.33 16.18
CA SER A 111 -7.68 -9.73 15.27
C SER A 111 -7.48 -9.23 13.85
N HIS A 112 -6.60 -8.25 13.65
CA HIS A 112 -6.29 -7.66 12.34
C HIS A 112 -4.78 -7.50 12.16
N VAL A 113 -4.33 -7.56 10.90
CA VAL A 113 -2.92 -7.31 10.54
C VAL A 113 -2.66 -5.81 10.58
N ARG A 114 -1.99 -5.34 11.64
CA ARG A 114 -1.69 -3.91 11.85
C ARG A 114 -0.25 -3.76 12.32
N GLY A 115 0.39 -2.68 11.93
CA GLY A 115 1.63 -2.23 12.55
C GLY A 115 1.45 -0.85 13.18
N GLY A 116 2.50 -0.37 13.82
CA GLY A 116 2.49 0.88 14.58
C GLY A 116 3.17 0.73 15.94
N VAL A 117 2.78 1.59 16.87
CA VAL A 117 3.19 1.57 18.26
C VAL A 117 2.17 0.75 19.06
N LEU A 118 2.63 -0.33 19.66
CA LEU A 118 1.90 -1.14 20.61
C LEU A 118 2.17 -0.61 22.03
N THR A 119 1.11 -0.28 22.75
CA THR A 119 1.14 0.08 24.16
C THR A 119 0.33 -0.94 24.94
N VAL A 120 0.94 -1.54 25.95
CA VAL A 120 0.32 -2.53 26.82
C VAL A 120 0.16 -1.93 28.22
N HIS A 121 -1.00 -2.11 28.81
CA HIS A 121 -1.34 -1.65 30.15
C HIS A 121 -1.86 -2.82 30.98
N VAL A 122 -1.44 -2.88 32.24
CA VAL A 122 -1.95 -3.85 33.22
C VAL A 122 -2.29 -3.17 34.53
N ILE A 123 -3.42 -3.56 35.09
CA ILE A 123 -3.83 -3.24 36.46
C ILE A 123 -3.72 -4.53 37.27
N ALA A 124 -2.89 -4.55 38.30
CA ALA A 124 -2.82 -5.62 39.30
C ALA A 124 -3.48 -5.17 40.60
N ARG A 125 -4.41 -5.98 41.12
CA ARG A 125 -5.06 -5.76 42.43
C ARG A 125 -4.70 -6.89 43.37
N VAL A 126 -4.17 -6.56 44.55
CA VAL A 126 -3.74 -7.53 45.56
C VAL A 126 -3.82 -6.90 46.94
N GLY A 127 -4.36 -7.62 47.94
CA GLY A 127 -4.38 -7.15 49.32
C GLY A 127 -5.10 -5.82 49.55
N GLY A 128 -6.10 -5.50 48.73
CA GLY A 128 -6.81 -4.21 48.77
C GLY A 128 -6.09 -3.03 48.08
N ALA A 129 -4.86 -3.24 47.60
CA ALA A 129 -4.11 -2.25 46.83
C ALA A 129 -4.27 -2.45 45.32
N THR A 130 -4.11 -1.36 44.57
CA THR A 130 -4.08 -1.35 43.10
C THR A 130 -2.72 -0.85 42.63
N HIS A 131 -2.14 -1.56 41.68
CA HIS A 131 -0.88 -1.24 41.04
C HIS A 131 -1.07 -1.24 39.52
N GLU A 132 -0.47 -0.28 38.83
CA GLU A 132 -0.60 -0.13 37.39
C GLU A 132 0.78 -0.08 36.75
N ALA A 133 0.88 -0.63 35.54
CA ALA A 133 2.08 -0.52 34.74
C ALA A 133 1.71 -0.34 33.27
N THR A 134 2.58 0.37 32.55
CA THR A 134 2.49 0.55 31.10
C THR A 134 3.80 0.15 30.46
N LEU A 135 3.73 -0.76 29.49
CA LEU A 135 4.81 -1.05 28.56
C LEU A 135 4.50 -0.36 27.24
N GLY A 136 5.12 0.80 27.03
CA GLY A 136 5.01 1.58 25.80
C GLY A 136 6.16 1.32 24.83
N SER A 137 6.09 1.96 23.66
CA SER A 137 7.17 2.04 22.66
C SER A 137 7.56 0.71 21.99
N LEU A 138 6.71 -0.32 22.08
CA LEU A 138 6.89 -1.52 21.28
C LEU A 138 6.47 -1.23 19.84
N LEU A 139 7.34 -1.48 18.87
CA LEU A 139 7.07 -1.24 17.45
C LEU A 139 6.67 -2.54 16.77
N ILE A 140 5.58 -2.53 16.01
CA ILE A 140 5.22 -3.60 15.09
C ILE A 140 5.37 -3.05 13.67
N ALA A 141 6.31 -3.60 12.91
CA ALA A 141 6.57 -3.20 11.52
C ALA A 141 6.25 -4.31 10.53
N GLY A 142 6.19 -3.97 9.24
CA GLY A 142 5.92 -4.94 8.19
C GLY A 142 7.13 -5.82 7.85
N THR A 143 6.88 -6.88 7.07
CA THR A 143 7.90 -7.64 6.35
C THR A 143 7.49 -7.72 4.89
N ASN A 144 8.40 -7.40 3.97
CA ASN A 144 8.12 -7.55 2.55
C ASN A 144 8.05 -9.03 2.16
N PRO A 145 7.02 -9.47 1.42
CA PRO A 145 6.98 -10.82 0.87
C PRO A 145 8.07 -11.02 -0.18
N THR A 146 8.49 -12.27 -0.40
CA THR A 146 9.40 -12.61 -1.50
C THR A 146 8.65 -12.57 -2.84
N PRO A 147 9.33 -12.38 -3.98
CA PRO A 147 8.69 -12.48 -5.29
C PRO A 147 7.95 -13.80 -5.51
N THR A 148 8.50 -14.92 -5.04
CA THR A 148 7.85 -16.24 -5.06
C THR A 148 6.54 -16.24 -4.28
N ALA A 149 6.50 -15.64 -3.08
CA ALA A 149 5.28 -15.56 -2.28
C ALA A 149 4.22 -14.66 -2.93
N ILE A 150 4.65 -13.53 -3.50
CA ILE A 150 3.76 -12.63 -4.26
C ILE A 150 3.13 -13.39 -5.43
N ARG A 151 3.94 -14.12 -6.21
CA ARG A 151 3.47 -14.89 -7.36
C ARG A 151 2.51 -15.99 -6.95
N ALA A 152 2.89 -16.82 -5.99
CA ALA A 152 2.05 -17.91 -5.50
C ALA A 152 0.67 -17.39 -5.02
N PHE A 153 0.66 -16.27 -4.30
CA PHE A 153 -0.59 -15.64 -3.88
C PHE A 153 -1.39 -15.06 -5.06
N ALA A 154 -0.75 -14.33 -5.98
CA ALA A 154 -1.41 -13.81 -7.18
C ALA A 154 -2.06 -14.94 -7.99
N ASP A 155 -1.35 -16.04 -8.20
CA ASP A 155 -1.86 -17.22 -8.90
C ASP A 155 -3.06 -17.83 -8.15
N SER A 156 -3.00 -17.95 -6.82
CA SER A 156 -4.10 -18.46 -6.00
C SER A 156 -5.41 -17.65 -6.07
N ILE A 157 -5.35 -16.38 -6.47
CA ILE A 157 -6.53 -15.51 -6.66
C ILE A 157 -6.86 -15.30 -8.15
N GLY A 158 -6.22 -16.03 -9.05
CA GLY A 158 -6.41 -15.95 -10.50
C GLY A 158 -5.80 -14.70 -11.15
N ALA A 159 -4.89 -13.99 -10.48
CA ALA A 159 -4.18 -12.83 -11.02
C ALA A 159 -2.93 -13.26 -11.82
N THR A 160 -3.13 -14.08 -12.85
CA THR A 160 -2.06 -14.78 -13.60
C THR A 160 -1.51 -13.99 -14.80
N LYS A 161 -2.06 -12.81 -15.09
CA LYS A 161 -1.62 -11.95 -16.19
C LYS A 161 -0.18 -11.48 -15.99
N VAL A 162 0.73 -11.78 -16.93
CA VAL A 162 2.14 -11.37 -16.90
C VAL A 162 2.27 -9.85 -16.74
N ARG A 163 1.46 -9.09 -17.48
CA ARG A 163 1.44 -7.62 -17.43
C ARG A 163 1.03 -7.08 -16.07
N PHE A 164 0.09 -7.72 -15.38
CA PHE A 164 -0.25 -7.33 -14.01
C PHE A 164 0.93 -7.56 -13.05
N ARG A 165 1.65 -8.68 -13.17
CA ARG A 165 2.86 -8.92 -12.36
C ARG A 165 3.96 -7.89 -12.65
N LYS A 166 4.27 -7.65 -13.92
CA LYS A 166 5.22 -6.59 -14.32
C LYS A 166 4.81 -5.22 -13.76
N GLN A 167 3.51 -4.92 -13.75
CA GLN A 167 2.98 -3.70 -13.16
C GLN A 167 3.24 -3.62 -11.64
N LEU A 168 3.03 -4.70 -10.87
CA LEU A 168 3.38 -4.71 -9.44
C LEU A 168 4.86 -4.38 -9.19
N ARG A 169 5.75 -4.85 -10.08
CA ARG A 169 7.17 -4.50 -10.03
C ARG A 169 7.41 -3.03 -10.38
N GLN A 170 6.77 -2.51 -11.41
CA GLN A 170 6.89 -1.11 -11.81
C GLN A 170 6.41 -0.16 -10.69
N GLU A 171 5.27 -0.49 -10.07
CA GLU A 171 4.63 0.35 -9.06
C GLU A 171 5.44 0.46 -7.76
N SER A 172 6.05 -0.64 -7.34
CA SER A 172 6.57 -0.73 -5.98
C SER A 172 7.92 -1.44 -5.85
N SER A 173 8.53 -1.86 -6.95
CA SER A 173 9.69 -2.76 -6.92
C SER A 173 9.43 -4.00 -6.04
N LEU A 174 8.18 -4.47 -6.03
CA LEU A 174 7.70 -5.59 -5.21
C LEU A 174 7.81 -5.35 -3.69
N GLN A 175 7.59 -4.11 -3.25
CA GLN A 175 7.63 -3.74 -1.83
C GLN A 175 6.27 -3.24 -1.34
N GLN A 176 5.73 -3.90 -0.31
CA GLN A 176 4.62 -3.36 0.49
C GLN A 176 5.13 -2.31 1.47
N PHE A 177 6.33 -2.52 2.00
CA PHE A 177 6.93 -1.72 3.07
C PHE A 177 8.27 -1.13 2.63
N ARG A 178 8.53 0.12 3.00
CA ARG A 178 9.76 0.85 2.64
C ARG A 178 10.89 0.53 3.64
N PRO A 179 12.04 0.00 3.20
CA PRO A 179 13.22 -0.13 4.05
C PRO A 179 13.83 1.24 4.42
N PRO A 180 14.60 1.33 5.52
CA PRO A 180 14.92 0.25 6.47
C PRO A 180 13.85 0.03 7.55
N GLU A 181 12.95 0.97 7.79
CA GLU A 181 12.03 0.92 8.93
C GLU A 181 10.75 0.12 8.66
N LEU A 182 10.55 -0.37 7.43
CA LEU A 182 9.48 -1.28 7.03
C LEU A 182 8.07 -0.77 7.38
N TRP A 183 7.86 0.55 7.19
CA TRP A 183 6.53 1.16 7.20
C TRP A 183 5.85 1.04 5.84
N PRO A 184 4.52 1.16 5.76
CA PRO A 184 3.80 1.07 4.49
C PRO A 184 4.39 1.99 3.43
N LYS A 185 4.65 1.44 2.24
CA LYS A 185 5.25 2.17 1.12
C LYS A 185 4.19 3.03 0.44
N TYR A 186 4.08 4.28 0.88
CA TYR A 186 3.22 5.26 0.24
C TYR A 186 3.85 5.88 -1.02
N SER A 187 3.00 6.26 -1.95
CA SER A 187 3.35 6.98 -3.18
C SER A 187 4.01 8.33 -2.86
N SER A 188 4.96 8.75 -3.70
CA SER A 188 5.69 10.01 -3.52
C SER A 188 4.87 11.24 -3.90
N ASP A 189 3.85 11.06 -4.75
CA ASP A 189 2.95 12.11 -5.25
C ASP A 189 1.96 12.64 -4.20
N ARG A 190 1.98 12.10 -2.98
CA ARG A 190 1.09 12.44 -1.86
C ARG A 190 -0.40 12.18 -2.11
N LEU A 191 -0.76 11.46 -3.18
CA LEU A 191 -2.15 11.05 -3.44
C LEU A 191 -2.59 9.89 -2.53
N GLY A 192 -1.64 9.28 -1.81
CA GLY A 192 -1.90 8.21 -0.86
C GLY A 192 -2.03 6.83 -1.52
N GLY A 193 -1.35 6.62 -2.65
CA GLY A 193 -1.09 5.28 -3.16
C GLY A 193 -0.32 4.49 -2.12
N VAL A 194 -0.59 3.20 -1.96
CA VAL A 194 0.11 2.38 -0.96
C VAL A 194 0.43 0.97 -1.46
N GLY A 195 1.61 0.49 -1.07
CA GLY A 195 1.97 -0.92 -1.13
C GLY A 195 2.31 -1.45 -2.53
N LEU A 196 2.19 -2.75 -2.70
CA LEU A 196 2.62 -3.47 -3.90
C LEU A 196 1.97 -2.97 -5.20
N ALA A 197 0.68 -2.69 -5.15
CA ALA A 197 -0.12 -2.25 -6.29
C ALA A 197 -0.37 -0.74 -6.33
N GLN A 198 0.23 0.03 -5.40
CA GLN A 198 0.06 1.49 -5.26
C GLN A 198 -1.42 1.95 -5.35
N ILE A 199 -2.34 1.16 -4.78
CA ILE A 199 -3.77 1.50 -4.79
C ILE A 199 -4.00 2.85 -4.10
N THR A 200 -4.73 3.75 -4.78
CA THR A 200 -4.81 5.16 -4.38
C THR A 200 -6.27 5.62 -4.17
N ARG A 201 -7.16 5.28 -5.10
CA ARG A 201 -8.57 5.70 -5.10
C ARG A 201 -9.50 4.49 -5.35
N PRO A 202 -10.52 4.24 -4.51
CA PRO A 202 -10.82 4.93 -3.24
C PRO A 202 -9.65 4.80 -2.25
N ALA A 203 -9.68 5.61 -1.17
CA ALA A 203 -8.60 5.59 -0.20
C ALA A 203 -8.39 4.17 0.37
N PRO A 204 -7.16 3.62 0.36
CA PRO A 204 -6.83 2.34 0.94
C PRO A 204 -7.35 2.10 2.36
N THR A 205 -7.90 0.92 2.59
CA THR A 205 -8.28 0.47 3.94
C THR A 205 -7.06 0.13 4.78
N ALA A 206 -7.21 0.05 6.10
CA ALA A 206 -6.12 -0.34 7.00
C ALA A 206 -5.57 -1.75 6.69
N ASP A 207 -6.42 -2.68 6.25
CA ASP A 207 -5.98 -4.00 5.79
C ASP A 207 -5.13 -3.91 4.53
N GLN A 208 -5.51 -3.09 3.54
CA GLN A 208 -4.72 -2.91 2.32
C GLN A 208 -3.38 -2.19 2.55
N VAL A 209 -3.27 -1.43 3.65
CA VAL A 209 -2.04 -0.76 4.09
C VAL A 209 -1.06 -1.75 4.71
N TRP A 210 -1.54 -2.65 5.57
CA TRP A 210 -0.69 -3.52 6.40
C TRP A 210 -0.64 -4.99 5.96
N ASN A 211 -1.59 -5.44 5.14
CA ASN A 211 -1.65 -6.78 4.60
C ASN A 211 -1.40 -6.73 3.09
N TRP A 212 -0.22 -7.17 2.66
CA TRP A 212 0.18 -7.17 1.26
C TRP A 212 -0.72 -8.05 0.38
N LYS A 213 -1.36 -9.08 0.94
CA LYS A 213 -2.33 -9.93 0.23
C LYS A 213 -3.59 -9.14 -0.11
N GLU A 214 -4.11 -8.36 0.85
CA GLU A 214 -5.26 -7.47 0.58
C GLU A 214 -4.91 -6.35 -0.39
N ASN A 215 -3.67 -5.85 -0.35
CA ASN A 215 -3.18 -4.89 -1.33
C ASN A 215 -3.19 -5.46 -2.76
N ILE A 216 -2.69 -6.68 -2.96
CA ILE A 216 -2.72 -7.36 -4.26
C ILE A 216 -4.15 -7.64 -4.71
N ARG A 217 -5.04 -8.11 -3.82
CA ARG A 217 -6.45 -8.33 -4.18
C ARG A 217 -7.11 -7.05 -4.67
N ALA A 218 -6.87 -5.93 -3.99
CA ALA A 218 -7.37 -4.63 -4.40
C ALA A 218 -6.78 -4.17 -5.75
N GLY A 219 -5.47 -4.35 -5.93
CA GLY A 219 -4.80 -4.09 -7.21
C GLY A 219 -5.38 -4.92 -8.36
N TRP A 220 -5.63 -6.21 -8.13
CA TRP A 220 -6.24 -7.08 -9.13
C TRP A 220 -7.69 -6.70 -9.45
N ALA A 221 -8.46 -6.31 -8.44
CA ALA A 221 -9.82 -5.79 -8.65
C ALA A 221 -9.81 -4.52 -9.51
N LEU A 222 -8.88 -3.60 -9.24
CA LEU A 222 -8.68 -2.39 -10.05
C LEU A 222 -8.25 -2.73 -11.48
N TYR A 223 -7.31 -3.65 -11.66
CA TYR A 223 -6.89 -4.11 -12.99
C TYR A 223 -8.08 -4.64 -13.81
N LYS A 224 -8.90 -5.51 -13.23
CA LYS A 224 -10.11 -6.03 -13.90
C LYS A 224 -11.13 -4.94 -14.19
N GLU A 225 -11.24 -3.91 -13.35
CA GLU A 225 -12.06 -2.74 -13.66
C GLU A 225 -11.56 -2.01 -14.90
N LYS A 226 -10.25 -1.76 -14.98
CA LYS A 226 -9.64 -1.09 -16.14
C LYS A 226 -9.74 -1.92 -17.40
N GLU A 227 -9.63 -3.25 -17.30
CA GLU A 227 -9.86 -4.15 -18.43
C GLU A 227 -11.29 -4.04 -18.97
N ARG A 228 -12.30 -3.96 -18.08
CA ARG A 228 -13.69 -3.73 -18.52
C ARG A 228 -13.85 -2.38 -19.24
N ASN A 229 -13.21 -1.33 -18.73
CA ASN A 229 -13.25 -0.01 -19.37
C ASN A 229 -12.58 -0.03 -20.75
N ALA A 230 -11.38 -0.61 -20.84
CA ALA A 230 -10.65 -0.78 -22.10
C ALA A 230 -11.45 -1.59 -23.12
N ARG A 231 -12.12 -2.67 -22.70
CA ARG A 231 -12.97 -3.50 -23.56
C ARG A 231 -14.21 -2.75 -24.07
N ALA A 232 -14.78 -1.86 -23.26
CA ALA A 232 -15.94 -1.06 -23.65
C ALA A 232 -15.59 0.10 -24.60
N TYR A 233 -14.32 0.53 -24.60
CA TYR A 233 -13.89 1.73 -25.32
C TYR A 233 -14.09 1.67 -26.84
N PRO A 234 -13.71 0.60 -27.58
CA PRO A 234 -13.99 0.50 -29.02
C PRO A 234 -15.46 0.73 -29.38
N ALA A 235 -16.38 0.14 -28.60
CA ALA A 235 -17.81 0.32 -28.82
C ALA A 235 -18.29 1.75 -28.53
N ALA A 236 -17.70 2.42 -27.53
CA ALA A 236 -17.97 3.82 -27.24
C ALA A 236 -17.49 4.74 -28.38
N VAL A 237 -16.28 4.49 -28.92
CA VAL A 237 -15.73 5.24 -30.05
C VAL A 237 -16.58 5.06 -31.30
N ARG A 238 -17.00 3.83 -31.63
CA ARG A 238 -17.90 3.58 -32.77
C ARG A 238 -19.20 4.39 -32.69
N ARG A 239 -19.70 4.63 -31.48
CA ARG A 239 -20.92 5.42 -31.23
C ARG A 239 -20.66 6.91 -31.08
N SER A 240 -19.41 7.39 -31.08
CA SER A 240 -19.11 8.80 -30.85
C SER A 240 -19.46 9.66 -32.07
N ASP A 241 -19.77 10.94 -31.83
CA ASP A 241 -19.99 11.90 -32.91
C ASP A 241 -18.69 12.13 -33.70
N GLU A 242 -17.55 12.15 -33.02
CA GLU A 242 -16.22 12.32 -33.62
C GLU A 242 -15.94 11.24 -34.69
N PHE A 243 -16.17 9.97 -34.37
CA PHE A 243 -15.97 8.89 -35.34
C PHE A 243 -16.98 8.99 -36.50
N ARG A 244 -18.24 9.32 -36.22
CA ARG A 244 -19.25 9.54 -37.26
C ARG A 244 -18.87 10.71 -38.20
N HIS A 245 -18.32 11.79 -37.66
CA HIS A 245 -17.81 12.92 -38.45
C HIS A 245 -16.62 12.51 -39.33
N LEU A 246 -15.68 11.73 -38.81
CA LEU A 246 -14.54 11.21 -39.58
C LEU A 246 -15.00 10.34 -40.76
N VAL A 247 -15.95 9.42 -40.54
CA VAL A 247 -16.50 8.56 -41.60
C VAL A 247 -17.27 9.38 -42.64
N ASN A 248 -18.05 10.37 -42.21
CA ASN A 248 -18.78 11.26 -43.12
C ASN A 248 -17.81 12.09 -43.99
N ALA A 249 -16.76 12.66 -43.39
CA ALA A 249 -15.75 13.42 -44.12
C ALA A 249 -15.00 12.55 -45.14
N TYR A 250 -14.69 11.29 -44.78
CA TYR A 250 -14.09 10.32 -45.69
C TYR A 250 -15.00 10.04 -46.91
N ASN A 251 -16.29 9.75 -46.68
CA ASN A 251 -17.24 9.48 -47.76
C ASN A 251 -17.55 10.72 -48.62
N GLN A 252 -17.54 11.92 -48.04
CA GLN A 252 -17.64 13.16 -48.82
C GLN A 252 -16.44 13.36 -49.74
N ALA A 253 -15.23 13.05 -49.28
CA ALA A 253 -14.03 13.12 -50.12
C ALA A 253 -14.09 12.13 -51.29
N ARG A 254 -14.60 10.91 -51.05
CA ARG A 254 -14.86 9.92 -52.10
C ARG A 254 -15.87 10.40 -53.13
N ALA A 255 -16.99 10.99 -52.68
CA ALA A 255 -18.02 11.51 -53.58
C ALA A 255 -17.48 12.60 -54.52
N ARG A 256 -16.58 13.47 -54.04
CA ARG A 256 -15.90 14.48 -54.88
C ARG A 256 -15.01 13.87 -55.97
N GLN A 257 -14.60 12.62 -55.81
CA GLN A 257 -13.83 11.85 -56.78
C GLN A 257 -14.73 10.95 -57.66
N GLY A 258 -16.05 11.06 -57.54
CA GLY A 258 -17.00 10.20 -58.26
C GLY A 258 -17.06 8.75 -57.74
N LEU A 259 -16.52 8.49 -56.56
CA LEU A 259 -16.53 7.16 -55.94
C LEU A 259 -17.75 6.99 -55.03
N PRO A 260 -18.37 5.79 -54.98
CA PRO A 260 -19.49 5.52 -54.08
C PRO A 260 -19.04 5.56 -52.60
N PRO A 261 -19.96 5.86 -51.67
CA PRO A 261 -19.69 5.80 -50.25
C PRO A 261 -19.40 4.36 -49.80
N VAL A 262 -18.61 4.25 -48.75
CA VAL A 262 -18.18 2.98 -48.16
C VAL A 262 -18.72 2.86 -46.75
N GLN A 263 -19.18 1.67 -46.39
CA GLN A 263 -19.49 1.34 -45.00
C GLN A 263 -18.17 1.10 -44.25
N VAL A 264 -17.87 1.95 -43.27
CA VAL A 264 -16.63 1.85 -42.49
C VAL A 264 -16.89 1.20 -41.14
N THR A 265 -16.14 0.15 -40.82
CA THR A 265 -16.14 -0.52 -39.51
C THR A 265 -14.87 -0.20 -38.72
N LEU A 266 -14.94 -0.17 -37.40
CA LEU A 266 -13.77 -0.07 -36.52
C LEU A 266 -13.76 -1.32 -35.62
N PRO A 267 -12.75 -2.20 -35.72
CA PRO A 267 -12.73 -3.44 -34.95
C PRO A 267 -12.63 -3.19 -33.45
N ASP A 268 -12.95 -4.20 -32.65
CA ASP A 268 -12.55 -4.22 -31.25
C ASP A 268 -11.02 -4.30 -31.12
N PHE A 269 -10.53 -4.01 -29.93
CA PHE A 269 -9.12 -4.23 -29.62
C PHE A 269 -8.74 -5.70 -29.76
N THR A 270 -7.55 -5.95 -30.29
CA THR A 270 -6.89 -7.26 -30.12
C THR A 270 -6.62 -7.52 -28.64
N GLU A 271 -6.34 -8.77 -28.26
CA GLU A 271 -6.01 -9.09 -26.86
C GLU A 271 -4.82 -8.27 -26.35
N ASP A 272 -3.82 -8.05 -27.20
CA ASP A 272 -2.64 -7.27 -26.86
C ASP A 272 -2.97 -5.79 -26.65
N GLN A 273 -3.73 -5.19 -27.58
CA GLN A 273 -4.19 -3.80 -27.47
C GLN A 273 -5.04 -3.58 -26.22
N LEU A 274 -5.91 -4.55 -25.90
CA LEU A 274 -6.74 -4.51 -24.72
C LEU A 274 -5.89 -4.51 -23.44
N GLU A 275 -4.89 -5.38 -23.34
CA GLU A 275 -4.04 -5.45 -22.15
C GLU A 275 -3.16 -4.20 -21.99
N LEU A 276 -2.63 -3.64 -23.08
CA LEU A 276 -1.86 -2.41 -23.06
C LEU A 276 -2.72 -1.20 -22.67
N ASP A 277 -3.95 -1.11 -23.17
CA ASP A 277 -4.90 -0.08 -22.75
C ASP A 277 -5.35 -0.26 -21.29
N THR A 278 -5.45 -1.51 -20.83
CA THR A 278 -5.72 -1.83 -19.41
C THR A 278 -4.62 -1.29 -18.50
N ILE A 279 -3.35 -1.49 -18.87
CA ILE A 279 -2.19 -0.93 -18.14
C ILE A 279 -2.27 0.60 -18.12
N ARG A 280 -2.52 1.23 -19.29
CA ARG A 280 -2.70 2.69 -19.37
C ARG A 280 -3.81 3.17 -18.44
N GLY A 281 -4.91 2.43 -18.37
CA GLY A 281 -6.05 2.70 -17.49
C GLY A 281 -5.73 2.54 -16.01
N PHE A 282 -4.80 1.64 -15.66
CA PHE A 282 -4.35 1.47 -14.28
C PHE A 282 -3.66 2.74 -13.76
N ASN A 283 -2.85 3.38 -14.61
CA ASN A 283 -2.27 4.71 -14.35
C ASN A 283 -3.28 5.87 -14.55
N GLY A 284 -4.58 5.56 -14.63
CA GLY A 284 -5.66 6.53 -14.55
C GLY A 284 -6.02 7.26 -15.84
N TYR A 285 -5.56 6.81 -17.01
CA TYR A 285 -5.84 7.48 -18.30
C TYR A 285 -5.58 8.98 -18.25
N ALA A 286 -4.38 9.40 -17.83
CA ALA A 286 -4.03 10.82 -17.76
C ALA A 286 -4.41 11.55 -19.08
N ASN A 287 -5.02 12.73 -18.93
CA ASN A 287 -5.61 13.52 -20.01
C ASN A 287 -6.79 12.85 -20.77
N LYS A 288 -7.44 11.85 -20.16
CA LYS A 288 -8.50 11.02 -20.78
C LYS A 288 -8.01 10.28 -22.04
N LEU A 289 -6.71 10.02 -22.11
CA LEU A 289 -6.10 9.33 -23.24
C LEU A 289 -5.97 7.85 -22.96
N HIS A 290 -6.70 7.07 -23.75
CA HIS A 290 -6.48 5.66 -23.98
C HIS A 290 -5.13 5.43 -24.69
N GLU A 291 -4.64 4.21 -24.62
CA GLU A 291 -3.38 3.80 -25.27
C GLU A 291 -3.50 3.84 -26.80
N TYR A 292 -4.72 3.66 -27.31
CA TYR A 292 -5.04 3.67 -28.73
C TYR A 292 -6.12 4.69 -29.08
N ARG A 293 -6.00 5.26 -30.28
CA ARG A 293 -7.00 6.13 -30.90
C ARG A 293 -7.29 5.67 -32.32
N VAL A 294 -8.37 6.20 -32.91
CA VAL A 294 -8.66 5.97 -34.33
C VAL A 294 -7.53 6.57 -35.16
N ARG A 295 -6.95 5.75 -36.04
CA ARG A 295 -5.87 6.16 -36.93
C ARG A 295 -6.34 7.23 -37.90
N THR A 296 -5.58 8.30 -37.99
CA THR A 296 -5.81 9.35 -38.97
C THR A 296 -4.52 9.65 -39.74
N GLU A 297 -4.67 10.11 -40.98
CA GLU A 297 -3.57 10.55 -41.82
C GLU A 297 -3.88 11.95 -42.35
N ALA A 298 -3.01 12.91 -42.04
CA ALA A 298 -3.24 14.34 -42.31
C ALA A 298 -4.61 14.85 -41.83
N GLY A 299 -5.05 14.39 -40.64
CA GLY A 299 -6.33 14.75 -40.03
C GLY A 299 -7.57 14.08 -40.66
N LYS A 300 -7.38 13.11 -41.56
CA LYS A 300 -8.47 12.37 -42.21
C LYS A 300 -8.46 10.92 -41.74
N LEU A 301 -9.64 10.29 -41.71
CA LEU A 301 -9.77 8.88 -41.35
C LEU A 301 -8.92 8.00 -42.28
N PHE A 302 -8.07 7.16 -41.70
CA PHE A 302 -7.39 6.11 -42.44
C PHE A 302 -8.35 4.91 -42.60
N VAL A 303 -8.57 4.46 -43.84
CA VAL A 303 -9.49 3.35 -44.15
C VAL A 303 -8.84 2.38 -45.14
N THR A 304 -8.71 1.12 -44.73
CA THR A 304 -8.31 0.02 -45.60
C THR A 304 -9.56 -0.53 -46.30
N LEU A 305 -9.64 -0.39 -47.62
CA LEU A 305 -10.79 -0.84 -48.42
C LEU A 305 -10.80 -2.36 -48.60
N GLY A 306 -11.99 -2.95 -48.55
CA GLY A 306 -12.20 -4.34 -48.92
C GLY A 306 -12.09 -4.56 -50.43
N PRO A 307 -12.01 -5.83 -50.88
CA PRO A 307 -11.81 -6.17 -52.30
C PRO A 307 -12.88 -5.64 -53.24
N ASP A 308 -14.11 -5.47 -52.75
CA ASP A 308 -15.25 -4.96 -53.53
C ASP A 308 -15.37 -3.43 -53.51
N GLY A 309 -14.54 -2.74 -52.71
CA GLY A 309 -14.57 -1.30 -52.54
C GLY A 309 -15.87 -0.76 -51.92
N LYS A 310 -16.74 -1.61 -51.36
CA LYS A 310 -18.01 -1.23 -50.71
C LYS A 310 -17.90 -1.20 -49.19
N GLN A 311 -16.99 -1.98 -48.63
CA GLN A 311 -16.66 -2.00 -47.21
C GLN A 311 -15.24 -1.48 -46.97
N GLY A 312 -15.00 -0.92 -45.79
CA GLY A 312 -13.68 -0.48 -45.36
C GLY A 312 -13.49 -0.63 -43.87
N SER A 313 -12.26 -0.87 -43.43
CA SER A 313 -11.90 -0.93 -42.02
C SER A 313 -11.11 0.31 -41.64
N ALA A 314 -11.59 1.03 -40.63
CA ALA A 314 -10.76 1.94 -39.86
C ALA A 314 -9.82 1.13 -38.96
N GLU A 315 -8.74 1.77 -38.52
CA GLU A 315 -7.68 1.13 -37.74
C GLU A 315 -7.45 1.87 -36.43
N TRP A 316 -6.94 1.14 -35.44
CA TRP A 316 -6.39 1.72 -34.23
C TRP A 316 -4.92 2.05 -34.44
N GLU A 317 -4.50 3.22 -33.99
CA GLU A 317 -3.09 3.54 -33.82
C GLU A 317 -2.76 3.78 -32.35
N ARG A 318 -1.54 3.43 -31.96
CA ARG A 318 -1.04 3.70 -30.62
C ARG A 318 -0.78 5.20 -30.48
N VAL A 319 -1.29 5.81 -29.41
CA VAL A 319 -1.05 7.24 -29.13
C VAL A 319 0.43 7.43 -28.80
N PRO A 320 1.21 8.22 -29.54
CA PRO A 320 2.63 8.42 -29.26
C PRO A 320 2.87 9.04 -27.89
N THR A 321 3.95 8.65 -27.21
CA THR A 321 4.31 9.18 -25.88
C THR A 321 4.40 10.70 -25.84
N ALA A 322 4.92 11.31 -26.91
CA ALA A 322 5.05 12.77 -27.04
C ALA A 322 3.70 13.51 -27.00
N GLU A 323 2.59 12.83 -27.36
CA GLU A 323 1.25 13.42 -27.39
C GLU A 323 0.49 13.25 -26.08
N ARG A 324 1.02 12.48 -25.11
CA ARG A 324 0.31 12.13 -23.86
C ARG A 324 0.38 13.21 -22.78
N GLY A 325 1.11 14.30 -23.03
CA GLY A 325 1.32 15.41 -22.09
C GLY A 325 2.28 15.06 -20.95
N SER A 326 2.29 15.86 -19.88
CA SER A 326 3.21 15.73 -18.73
C SER A 326 2.55 15.27 -17.42
N LYS A 327 1.24 15.00 -17.44
CA LYS A 327 0.52 14.51 -16.26
C LYS A 327 0.69 12.99 -16.13
N GLY A 328 1.13 12.55 -14.96
CA GLY A 328 1.47 11.15 -14.72
C GLY A 328 2.72 10.74 -15.51
N ASP A 329 2.88 9.44 -15.73
CA ASP A 329 3.95 8.87 -16.54
C ASP A 329 3.47 8.67 -17.99
N PRO A 330 3.97 9.46 -18.96
CA PRO A 330 3.57 9.34 -20.35
C PRO A 330 3.99 8.00 -20.97
N ALA A 331 5.11 7.43 -20.52
CA ALA A 331 5.70 6.19 -21.03
C ALA A 331 5.40 4.97 -20.13
N TYR A 332 4.34 5.07 -19.31
CA TYR A 332 4.02 4.08 -18.29
C TYR A 332 3.87 2.66 -18.85
N VAL A 333 3.20 2.51 -20.00
CA VAL A 333 3.00 1.20 -20.63
C VAL A 333 4.34 0.61 -21.06
N GLU A 334 5.23 1.41 -21.63
CA GLU A 334 6.59 1.02 -22.00
C GLU A 334 7.41 0.59 -20.78
N HIS A 335 7.31 1.33 -19.66
CA HIS A 335 8.00 0.98 -18.43
C HIS A 335 7.50 -0.34 -17.83
N VAL A 336 6.18 -0.58 -17.86
CA VAL A 336 5.60 -1.86 -17.45
C VAL A 336 6.07 -2.99 -18.36
N GLU A 337 6.06 -2.82 -19.68
CA GLU A 337 6.52 -3.86 -20.60
C GLU A 337 8.01 -4.18 -20.44
N ALA A 338 8.84 -3.16 -20.16
CA ALA A 338 10.27 -3.30 -19.90
C ALA A 338 10.58 -3.94 -18.53
N ALA A 339 9.65 -3.91 -17.58
CA ALA A 339 9.83 -4.54 -16.28
C ALA A 339 9.94 -6.07 -16.41
N GLN A 340 10.80 -6.66 -15.60
CA GLN A 340 10.94 -8.11 -15.52
C GLN A 340 9.72 -8.73 -14.83
N ASP A 341 9.23 -9.85 -15.37
CA ASP A 341 8.36 -10.73 -14.60
C ASP A 341 9.12 -11.32 -13.39
N PHE A 342 8.43 -12.00 -12.49
CA PHE A 342 9.03 -12.53 -11.26
C PHE A 342 8.52 -13.89 -10.84
#